data_AF-X1H4R5-F1
#
_entry.id   AF-X1H4R5-F1
#
_cell.length_a   1.000
_cell.length_b   1.000
_cell.length_c   1.000
_cell.angle_alpha   90.00
_cell.angle_beta   90.00
_cell.angle_gamma   90.00
#
_symmetry.space_group_name_H-M   'P 1'
#
loop_
_entity.id
_entity.type
_entity.pdbx_description
1 polymer ?
#
loop_
_entity_poly.entity_id
_entity_poly.type
_entity_poly.pdbx_seq_one_letter_code
_entity_poly.pdbx_strand_id
1 'polypeptide(L)'
;SWVERARINASMWLDLLLTYATYYRYRIKAYTQVGVEGTASAPTADSIKPNQAGSDDIVFNAITGDHIAVNQLDAISADMGTIVAGTITLNTTGFIRSAGKTYDSATAGFWQGYHAGKYKVHIGTNAEFFKWDGIHLNVKGIFTITGGEGIANLTDAGALATLDDIEYAAITGDKPPINADYFGGVAGSLAYYNMVSKALLDSTIIIGGFIKTSLLTATNIRTGTLRSVRIQVGGGTNEDIYFEDSGVRMYDYGTRIIRLYKSGYKIMQLGLQTANVAIGCANGILELDGYSGV
;
A
#
# COMPACT_ATOMS: atom_id res chain seq x y z
N SER A 1 -43.40 40.12 87.93
CA SER A 1 -43.84 38.84 88.55
C SER A 1 -45.20 38.48 87.98
N TRP A 2 -45.54 37.19 87.88
CA TRP A 2 -46.86 36.75 87.40
C TRP A 2 -47.83 36.63 88.58
N VAL A 3 -49.05 37.15 88.42
CA VAL A 3 -50.11 37.09 89.43
C VAL A 3 -51.26 36.24 88.89
N GLU A 4 -51.77 35.30 89.71
CA GLU A 4 -52.95 34.50 89.36
C GLU A 4 -54.18 35.41 89.31
N ARG A 5 -54.81 35.55 88.14
CA ARG A 5 -55.99 36.41 87.95
C ARG A 5 -57.30 35.66 88.17
N ALA A 6 -57.33 34.38 87.80
CA ALA A 6 -58.49 33.51 87.98
C ALA A 6 -58.07 32.03 87.98
N ARG A 7 -58.82 31.21 88.74
CA ARG A 7 -58.81 29.76 88.66
C ARG A 7 -60.22 29.29 88.35
N ILE A 8 -60.39 28.66 87.21
CA ILE A 8 -61.71 28.31 86.69
C ILE A 8 -61.73 26.86 86.21
N ASN A 9 -62.90 26.23 86.30
CA ASN A 9 -63.19 24.95 85.67
C ASN A 9 -64.06 25.17 84.43
N ALA A 10 -63.54 25.95 83.48
CA ALA A 10 -64.20 26.29 82.22
C ALA A 10 -63.15 26.46 81.11
N SER A 11 -63.57 26.39 79.85
CA SER A 11 -62.70 26.59 78.69
C SER A 11 -62.46 28.06 78.32
N MET A 12 -63.17 28.99 78.96
CA MET A 12 -63.09 30.42 78.70
C MET A 12 -63.24 31.25 79.98
N TRP A 13 -62.50 32.35 80.06
CA TRP A 13 -62.64 33.39 81.08
C TRP A 13 -62.47 34.77 80.46
N LEU A 14 -63.23 35.74 80.96
CA LEU A 14 -63.17 37.14 80.52
C LEU A 14 -62.64 38.01 81.66
N ASP A 15 -61.47 38.63 81.48
CA ASP A 15 -60.93 39.61 82.44
C ASP A 15 -61.59 40.97 82.21
N LEU A 16 -62.58 41.31 83.04
CA LEU A 16 -63.30 42.58 82.96
C LEU A 16 -62.66 43.70 83.80
N LEU A 17 -61.58 43.40 84.54
CA LEU A 17 -60.94 44.35 85.47
C LEU A 17 -59.63 44.90 84.90
N LEU A 18 -59.66 45.28 83.62
CA LEU A 18 -58.52 45.86 82.90
C LEU A 18 -58.64 47.38 82.85
N THR A 19 -57.48 48.05 82.84
CA THR A 19 -57.38 49.50 82.69
C THR A 19 -56.75 49.85 81.35
N TYR A 20 -57.24 50.90 80.69
CA TYR A 20 -56.86 51.27 79.32
C TYR A 20 -55.41 51.75 79.14
N ALA A 21 -54.65 51.96 80.22
CA ALA A 21 -53.28 52.49 80.19
C ALA A 21 -52.21 51.43 80.51
N THR A 22 -52.59 50.17 80.71
CA THR A 22 -51.67 49.10 81.12
C THR A 22 -51.65 47.99 80.09
N TYR A 23 -50.45 47.54 79.70
CA TYR A 23 -50.30 46.35 78.87
C TYR A 23 -50.36 45.09 79.73
N TYR A 24 -51.25 44.16 79.39
CA TYR A 24 -51.42 42.89 80.08
C TYR A 24 -50.88 41.75 79.21
N ARG A 25 -50.18 40.81 79.85
CA ARG A 25 -49.79 39.53 79.24
C ARG A 25 -50.45 38.42 80.03
N TYR A 26 -51.11 37.50 79.34
CA TYR A 26 -51.74 36.33 79.96
C TYR A 26 -50.89 35.09 79.74
N ARG A 27 -50.90 34.21 80.74
CA ARG A 27 -50.47 32.82 80.62
C ARG A 27 -51.58 31.95 81.19
N ILE A 28 -51.90 30.86 80.51
CA ILE A 28 -52.89 29.89 80.97
C ILE A 28 -52.12 28.67 81.47
N LYS A 29 -52.47 28.20 82.67
CA LYS A 29 -51.92 26.97 83.25
C LYS A 29 -53.07 26.04 83.55
N ALA A 30 -53.05 24.87 82.93
CA ALA A 30 -54.03 23.82 83.21
C ALA A 30 -53.62 23.04 84.47
N TYR A 31 -54.58 22.75 85.33
CA TYR A 31 -54.40 21.93 86.53
C TYR A 31 -55.33 20.72 86.45
N THR A 32 -54.83 19.54 86.81
CA THR A 32 -55.70 18.38 87.04
C THR A 32 -56.33 18.48 88.44
N GLN A 33 -57.41 17.73 88.70
CA GLN A 33 -58.09 17.71 90.02
C GLN A 33 -57.17 17.37 91.20
N VAL A 34 -55.96 16.86 90.95
CA VAL A 34 -54.99 16.43 91.96
C VAL A 34 -53.87 17.48 92.19
N GLY A 35 -53.99 18.69 91.62
CA GLY A 35 -53.08 19.81 91.91
C GLY A 35 -51.66 19.65 91.36
N VAL A 36 -51.40 18.64 90.52
CA VAL A 36 -50.12 18.45 89.85
C VAL A 36 -50.07 19.38 88.64
N GLU A 37 -49.05 20.25 88.61
CA GLU A 37 -48.80 21.15 87.49
C GLU A 37 -48.48 20.34 86.23
N GLY A 38 -49.26 20.52 85.15
CA GLY A 38 -48.82 20.06 83.83
C GLY A 38 -47.55 20.84 83.46
N THR A 39 -46.45 20.12 83.25
CA THR A 39 -45.23 20.70 82.67
C THR A 39 -45.59 21.42 81.38
N ALA A 40 -45.12 22.66 81.22
CA ALA A 40 -45.24 23.38 79.95
C ALA A 40 -44.81 22.42 78.83
N SER A 41 -45.70 22.18 77.86
CA SER A 41 -45.39 21.32 76.73
C SER A 41 -44.22 21.95 75.98
N ALA A 42 -43.04 21.36 76.14
CA ALA A 42 -41.98 21.54 75.17
C ALA A 42 -42.56 21.11 73.80
N PRO A 43 -42.25 21.81 72.70
CA PRO A 43 -42.65 21.38 71.37
C PRO A 43 -42.25 19.91 71.21
N THR A 44 -43.23 19.00 71.17
CA THR A 44 -42.98 17.60 70.85
C THR A 44 -42.68 17.51 69.36
N ALA A 45 -42.32 16.32 68.86
CA ALA A 45 -42.17 16.09 67.43
C ALA A 45 -43.44 16.44 66.60
N ASP A 46 -44.57 16.74 67.26
CA ASP A 46 -45.87 17.16 66.71
C ASP A 46 -46.11 18.69 66.74
N SER A 47 -45.13 19.48 67.19
CA SER A 47 -45.13 20.91 66.90
C SER A 47 -45.03 21.10 65.38
N ILE A 48 -45.75 22.08 64.82
CA ILE A 48 -45.92 22.30 63.37
C ILE A 48 -44.54 22.45 62.69
N LYS A 49 -43.90 21.33 62.39
CA LYS A 49 -43.05 21.20 61.23
C LYS A 49 -43.98 21.40 60.04
N PRO A 50 -43.60 22.18 59.01
CA PRO A 50 -44.28 22.03 57.74
C PRO A 50 -44.33 20.53 57.46
N ASN A 51 -45.53 19.95 57.34
CA ASN A 51 -45.64 18.60 56.84
C ASN A 51 -44.87 18.58 55.52
N GLN A 52 -44.07 17.55 55.29
CA GLN A 52 -43.45 17.36 53.99
C GLN A 52 -44.56 17.49 52.94
N ALA A 53 -44.35 18.33 51.92
CA ALA A 53 -45.36 18.50 50.88
C ALA A 53 -45.62 17.13 50.23
N GLY A 54 -46.85 16.64 50.36
CA GLY A 54 -47.34 15.45 49.67
C GLY A 54 -47.63 15.72 48.20
N SER A 55 -47.98 14.67 47.46
CA SER A 55 -48.35 14.80 46.03
C SER A 55 -49.56 15.71 45.80
N ASP A 56 -50.47 15.77 46.78
CA ASP A 56 -51.71 16.54 46.68
C ASP A 56 -51.52 17.99 47.15
N ASP A 57 -50.41 18.29 47.84
CA ASP A 57 -50.08 19.64 48.33
C ASP A 57 -49.52 20.53 47.21
N ILE A 58 -49.03 19.94 46.12
CA ILE A 58 -48.45 20.64 44.97
C ILE A 58 -49.22 20.26 43.71
N VAL A 59 -50.10 21.15 43.25
CA VAL A 59 -50.78 20.97 41.96
C VAL A 59 -49.80 21.08 40.79
N PHE A 60 -50.11 20.41 39.68
CA PHE A 60 -49.29 20.43 38.47
C PHE A 60 -48.94 21.86 38.03
N ASN A 61 -47.68 22.11 37.67
CA ASN A 61 -47.13 23.43 37.30
C ASN A 61 -47.22 24.54 38.36
N ALA A 62 -47.52 24.22 39.63
CA ALA A 62 -47.52 25.23 40.70
C ALA A 62 -46.14 25.88 40.89
N ILE A 63 -45.06 25.11 40.70
CA ILE A 63 -43.68 25.59 40.77
C ILE A 63 -43.10 25.61 39.35
N THR A 64 -42.80 26.81 38.84
CA THR A 64 -42.14 27.02 37.55
C THR A 64 -40.69 27.45 37.78
N GLY A 65 -39.91 27.61 36.70
CA GLY A 65 -38.54 28.14 36.79
C GLY A 65 -38.47 29.51 37.48
N ASP A 66 -39.49 30.36 37.30
CA ASP A 66 -39.55 31.70 37.91
C ASP A 66 -39.69 31.65 39.44
N HIS A 67 -40.21 30.55 39.98
CA HIS A 67 -40.37 30.35 41.42
C HIS A 67 -39.10 29.79 42.09
N ILE A 68 -38.09 29.37 41.32
CA ILE A 68 -36.90 28.69 41.84
C ILE A 68 -35.65 29.55 41.60
N ALA A 69 -35.25 30.31 42.61
CA ALA A 69 -33.96 30.98 42.64
C ALA A 69 -32.92 30.09 43.35
N VAL A 70 -32.03 29.44 42.59
CA VAL A 70 -30.96 28.59 43.14
C VAL A 70 -29.58 29.18 42.83
N ASN A 71 -28.79 29.40 43.87
CA ASN A 71 -27.39 29.83 43.72
C ASN A 71 -26.44 28.64 43.49
N GLN A 72 -26.70 27.50 44.13
CA GLN A 72 -25.90 26.28 44.04
C GLN A 72 -26.78 25.05 44.28
N LEU A 73 -26.56 24.01 43.48
CA LEU A 73 -27.11 22.66 43.66
C LEU A 73 -25.94 21.71 43.84
N ASP A 74 -25.80 21.10 45.02
CA ASP A 74 -24.64 20.24 45.32
C ASP A 74 -24.73 18.86 44.65
N ALA A 75 -25.94 18.33 44.50
CA ALA A 75 -26.19 17.07 43.81
C ALA A 75 -27.50 17.17 43.01
N ILE A 76 -27.44 16.76 41.75
CA ILE A 76 -28.60 16.69 40.86
C ILE A 76 -28.67 15.30 40.24
N SER A 77 -29.84 14.69 40.29
CA SER A 77 -30.19 13.47 39.57
C SER A 77 -31.51 13.72 38.85
N ALA A 78 -31.42 14.31 37.66
CA ALA A 78 -32.58 14.72 36.87
C ALA A 78 -32.31 14.53 35.38
N ASP A 79 -33.38 14.40 34.59
CA ASP A 79 -33.32 14.68 33.17
C ASP A 79 -33.30 16.21 33.01
N MET A 80 -32.12 16.75 32.68
CA MET A 80 -31.93 18.19 32.52
C MET A 80 -32.41 18.70 31.17
N GLY A 81 -32.89 17.83 30.27
CA GLY A 81 -33.27 18.19 28.92
C GLY A 81 -32.15 18.91 28.16
N THR A 82 -32.47 20.05 27.54
CA THR A 82 -31.50 20.88 26.82
C THR A 82 -30.86 21.91 27.75
N ILE A 83 -29.53 21.97 27.77
CA ILE A 83 -28.77 23.00 28.48
C ILE A 83 -28.51 24.16 27.50
N VAL A 84 -29.24 25.27 27.65
CA VAL A 84 -29.22 26.40 26.67
C VAL A 84 -28.22 27.51 27.04
N ALA A 85 -27.72 27.59 28.28
CA ALA A 85 -26.79 28.64 28.72
C ALA A 85 -25.77 28.21 29.79
N GLY A 86 -25.64 26.91 30.06
CA GLY A 86 -24.77 26.39 31.11
C GLY A 86 -23.34 26.12 30.62
N THR A 87 -22.34 26.42 31.46
CA THR A 87 -21.00 25.85 31.33
C THR A 87 -20.94 24.50 32.02
N ILE A 88 -20.33 23.49 31.39
CA ILE A 88 -20.04 22.21 32.04
C ILE A 88 -18.55 22.15 32.36
N THR A 89 -18.21 22.14 33.65
CA THR A 89 -16.82 21.97 34.11
C THR A 89 -16.67 20.60 34.76
N LEU A 90 -15.71 19.81 34.28
CA LEU A 90 -15.41 18.49 34.82
C LEU A 90 -14.29 18.57 35.85
N ASN A 91 -14.57 18.13 37.07
CA ASN A 91 -13.55 17.93 38.10
C ASN A 91 -12.79 16.61 37.86
N THR A 92 -11.90 16.25 38.78
CA THR A 92 -11.09 15.02 38.70
C THR A 92 -11.89 13.72 38.87
N THR A 93 -13.20 13.80 39.10
CA THR A 93 -14.11 12.64 39.20
C THR A 93 -15.20 12.65 38.12
N GLY A 94 -15.34 13.74 37.37
CA GLY A 94 -16.44 13.98 36.44
C GLY A 94 -16.17 13.40 35.05
N PHE A 95 -17.26 13.06 34.36
CA PHE A 95 -17.25 12.63 32.97
C PHE A 95 -18.56 13.02 32.25
N ILE A 96 -18.48 13.11 30.92
CA ILE A 96 -19.61 13.17 29.98
C ILE A 96 -19.45 11.98 29.04
N ARG A 97 -20.43 11.08 29.00
CA ARG A 97 -20.29 9.81 28.28
C ARG A 97 -21.63 9.23 27.81
N SER A 98 -21.56 8.40 26.78
CA SER A 98 -22.64 7.46 26.47
C SER A 98 -22.77 6.39 27.56
N ALA A 99 -23.97 5.82 27.70
CA ALA A 99 -24.24 4.76 28.68
C ALA A 99 -23.26 3.57 28.50
N GLY A 100 -22.71 3.07 29.62
CA GLY A 100 -21.81 1.92 29.63
C GLY A 100 -20.38 2.16 29.11
N LYS A 101 -20.08 3.29 28.44
CA LYS A 101 -18.73 3.59 27.95
C LYS A 101 -17.80 3.98 29.09
N THR A 102 -16.57 3.46 29.11
CA THR A 102 -15.47 4.01 29.93
C THR A 102 -14.31 4.42 29.01
N TYR A 103 -13.31 5.12 29.56
CA TYR A 103 -12.18 5.58 28.75
C TYR A 103 -11.44 4.45 28.01
N ASP A 104 -11.40 3.23 28.53
CA ASP A 104 -10.69 2.10 27.89
C ASP A 104 -11.62 0.96 27.44
N SER A 105 -12.94 1.12 27.50
CA SER A 105 -13.86 0.03 27.12
C SER A 105 -13.98 -0.15 25.61
N ALA A 106 -14.25 -1.40 25.20
CA ALA A 106 -14.56 -1.80 23.83
C ALA A 106 -15.95 -1.32 23.36
N THR A 107 -16.84 -0.94 24.28
CA THR A 107 -18.17 -0.40 23.98
C THR A 107 -18.04 0.80 23.03
N ALA A 108 -18.82 0.83 21.95
CA ALA A 108 -18.87 1.98 21.07
C ALA A 108 -19.54 3.17 21.78
N GLY A 109 -19.09 4.39 21.46
CA GLY A 109 -19.70 5.61 21.98
C GLY A 109 -18.68 6.72 22.16
N PHE A 110 -18.98 7.65 23.06
CA PHE A 110 -18.06 8.75 23.39
C PHE A 110 -17.86 8.84 24.91
N TRP A 111 -16.70 9.34 25.29
CA TRP A 111 -16.33 9.60 26.67
C TRP A 111 -15.39 10.80 26.73
N GLN A 112 -15.65 11.71 27.68
CA GLN A 112 -14.78 12.82 28.04
C GLN A 112 -14.74 12.92 29.57
N GLY A 113 -13.57 13.07 30.17
CA GLY A 113 -13.47 13.17 31.62
C GLY A 113 -12.04 13.08 32.14
N TYR A 114 -11.91 12.95 33.46
CA TYR A 114 -10.62 12.71 34.12
C TYR A 114 -10.40 11.21 34.32
N HIS A 115 -9.29 10.69 33.81
CA HIS A 115 -8.93 9.29 33.94
C HIS A 115 -7.40 9.14 34.07
N ALA A 116 -6.95 8.32 35.02
CA ALA A 116 -5.52 8.03 35.24
C ALA A 116 -4.64 9.30 35.29
N GLY A 117 -5.09 10.33 36.01
CA GLY A 117 -4.31 11.54 36.27
C GLY A 117 -4.38 12.63 35.20
N LYS A 118 -5.18 12.47 34.14
CA LYS A 118 -5.27 13.45 33.04
C LYS A 118 -6.70 13.58 32.52
N TYR A 119 -7.00 14.73 31.93
CA TYR A 119 -8.22 14.90 31.13
C TYR A 119 -8.04 14.26 29.76
N LYS A 120 -9.01 13.43 29.37
CA LYS A 120 -8.94 12.58 28.17
C LYS A 120 -10.25 12.60 27.39
N VAL A 121 -10.17 12.21 26.12
CA VAL A 121 -11.33 12.04 25.22
C VAL A 121 -11.19 10.72 24.49
N HIS A 122 -12.29 10.00 24.30
CA HIS A 122 -12.34 8.78 23.51
C HIS A 122 -13.68 8.70 22.77
N ILE A 123 -13.62 8.67 21.45
CA ILE A 123 -14.75 8.43 20.56
C ILE A 123 -14.49 7.13 19.79
N GLY A 124 -15.45 6.21 19.78
CA GLY A 124 -15.34 4.91 19.13
C GLY A 124 -15.20 3.74 20.11
N THR A 125 -14.46 2.71 19.68
CA THR A 125 -14.16 1.49 20.44
C THR A 125 -12.67 1.44 20.78
N ASN A 126 -12.21 0.44 21.53
CA ASN A 126 -10.77 0.24 21.73
C ASN A 126 -10.03 -0.26 20.46
N ALA A 127 -10.75 -0.68 19.42
CA ALA A 127 -10.17 -1.14 18.16
C ALA A 127 -10.09 -0.02 17.11
N GLU A 128 -11.11 0.83 17.05
CA GLU A 128 -11.25 1.95 16.11
C GLU A 128 -11.68 3.21 16.86
N PHE A 129 -10.87 4.26 16.85
CA PHE A 129 -11.07 5.43 17.70
C PHE A 129 -10.46 6.73 17.17
N PHE A 130 -10.99 7.82 17.71
CA PHE A 130 -10.31 9.12 17.86
C PHE A 130 -10.13 9.37 19.36
N LYS A 131 -8.89 9.51 19.85
CA LYS A 131 -8.57 9.46 21.29
C LYS A 131 -7.51 10.47 21.69
N TRP A 132 -7.84 11.37 22.61
CA TRP A 132 -6.85 12.19 23.33
C TRP A 132 -6.48 11.49 24.63
N ASP A 133 -5.22 11.09 24.78
CA ASP A 133 -4.75 10.32 25.94
C ASP A 133 -4.22 11.18 27.11
N GLY A 134 -4.29 12.51 26.97
CA GLY A 134 -3.69 13.47 27.88
C GLY A 134 -2.29 13.93 27.48
N ILE A 135 -1.73 13.40 26.40
CA ILE A 135 -0.44 13.77 25.81
C ILE A 135 -0.53 13.85 24.28
N HIS A 136 -1.10 12.83 23.66
CA HIS A 136 -1.19 12.68 22.22
C HIS A 136 -2.64 12.51 21.77
N LEU A 137 -2.91 13.06 20.59
CA LEU A 137 -4.10 12.71 19.82
C LEU A 137 -3.78 11.50 18.96
N ASN A 138 -4.47 10.39 19.21
CA ASN A 138 -4.31 9.14 18.48
C ASN A 138 -5.59 8.86 17.68
N VAL A 139 -5.43 8.51 16.41
CA VAL A 139 -6.53 8.06 15.55
C VAL A 139 -6.19 6.67 15.05
N LYS A 140 -7.13 5.73 15.20
CA LYS A 140 -6.99 4.34 14.76
C LYS A 140 -8.24 3.92 14.00
N GLY A 141 -8.04 3.42 12.79
CA GLY A 141 -9.12 3.09 11.85
C GLY A 141 -8.96 3.85 10.54
N ILE A 142 -10.00 3.83 9.71
CA ILE A 142 -10.04 4.58 8.45
C ILE A 142 -10.34 6.05 8.76
N PHE A 143 -9.54 6.96 8.22
CA PHE A 143 -9.77 8.41 8.28
C PHE A 143 -10.06 8.94 6.87
N THR A 144 -11.31 9.32 6.62
CA THR A 144 -11.76 9.81 5.30
C THR A 144 -11.86 11.33 5.30
N ILE A 145 -11.12 11.99 4.41
CA ILE A 145 -11.21 13.44 4.15
C ILE A 145 -11.93 13.64 2.82
N THR A 146 -13.14 14.21 2.84
CA THR A 146 -14.00 14.35 1.65
C THR A 146 -13.85 15.68 0.90
N GLY A 147 -13.00 16.60 1.40
CA GLY A 147 -12.71 17.89 0.77
C GLY A 147 -11.49 18.60 1.39
N GLY A 148 -11.03 19.67 0.74
CA GLY A 148 -9.79 20.37 1.08
C GLY A 148 -8.54 19.74 0.44
N GLU A 149 -7.34 20.23 0.78
CA GLU A 149 -6.07 19.72 0.22
C GLU A 149 -5.64 18.36 0.82
N GLY A 150 -6.49 17.74 1.65
CA GLY A 150 -6.31 16.40 2.17
C GLY A 150 -4.99 16.23 2.90
N ILE A 151 -4.14 15.37 2.35
CA ILE A 151 -2.82 15.03 2.88
C ILE A 151 -1.79 16.16 2.72
N ALA A 152 -1.98 17.11 1.80
CA ALA A 152 -1.02 18.18 1.55
C ALA A 152 -0.87 19.18 2.71
N ASN A 153 -1.87 19.26 3.60
CA ASN A 153 -1.80 20.08 4.81
C ASN A 153 -1.01 19.41 5.95
N LEU A 154 -0.64 18.14 5.82
CA LEU A 154 0.24 17.47 6.77
C LEU A 154 1.69 17.82 6.40
N THR A 155 2.32 18.72 7.16
CA THR A 155 3.68 19.22 6.86
C THR A 155 4.75 18.13 6.92
N ASP A 156 4.43 17.01 7.55
CA ASP A 156 5.25 15.81 7.66
C ASP A 156 4.86 14.70 6.66
N ALA A 157 3.81 14.89 5.85
CA ALA A 157 3.55 14.00 4.73
C ALA A 157 4.73 14.10 3.75
N GLY A 158 5.31 12.94 3.40
CA GLY A 158 6.39 12.89 2.42
C GLY A 158 5.94 13.45 1.07
N ALA A 159 6.86 14.07 0.32
CA ALA A 159 6.55 14.75 -0.95
C ALA A 159 5.84 13.87 -2.00
N LEU A 160 6.02 12.55 -1.95
CA LEU A 160 5.33 11.60 -2.84
C LEU A 160 3.84 11.44 -2.52
N ALA A 161 3.41 11.73 -1.28
CA ALA A 161 2.04 11.51 -0.85
C ALA A 161 1.06 12.55 -1.44
N THR A 162 1.56 13.67 -1.96
CA THR A 162 0.77 14.77 -2.53
C THR A 162 0.77 14.79 -4.06
N LEU A 163 1.55 13.94 -4.72
CA LEU A 163 1.67 13.91 -6.18
C LEU A 163 0.66 12.93 -6.79
N ASP A 164 -0.08 13.38 -7.80
CA ASP A 164 -0.98 12.52 -8.60
C ASP A 164 -0.16 11.62 -9.54
N ASP A 165 0.84 12.22 -10.20
CA ASP A 165 1.83 11.56 -11.01
C ASP A 165 3.21 11.63 -10.35
N ILE A 166 3.87 10.49 -10.21
CA ILE A 166 5.23 10.42 -9.69
C ILE A 166 6.22 10.53 -10.85
N GLU A 167 6.87 11.68 -10.97
CA GLU A 167 8.02 11.80 -11.86
C GLU A 167 9.17 10.92 -11.37
N TYR A 168 9.95 10.35 -12.30
CA TYR A 168 11.11 9.54 -11.93
C TYR A 168 12.10 10.31 -11.03
N ALA A 169 12.23 11.62 -11.23
CA ALA A 169 13.11 12.47 -10.41
C ALA A 169 12.71 12.48 -8.91
N ALA A 170 11.47 12.11 -8.59
CA ALA A 170 10.97 12.05 -7.23
C ALA A 170 11.24 10.71 -6.52
N ILE A 171 11.72 9.68 -7.24
CA ILE A 171 12.06 8.38 -6.67
C ILE A 171 13.57 8.15 -6.60
N THR A 172 14.01 7.35 -5.64
CA THR A 172 15.41 6.93 -5.54
C THR A 172 15.71 5.85 -6.58
N GLY A 173 16.70 6.09 -7.43
CA GLY A 173 17.17 5.14 -8.45
C GLY A 173 17.72 5.86 -9.67
N ASP A 174 18.38 5.11 -10.55
CA ASP A 174 18.80 5.64 -11.85
C ASP A 174 17.65 5.51 -12.84
N LYS A 175 17.25 6.64 -13.45
CA LYS A 175 16.22 6.66 -14.48
C LYS A 175 16.59 5.61 -15.52
N PRO A 176 15.74 4.59 -15.75
CA PRO A 176 15.98 3.67 -16.82
C PRO A 176 16.24 4.48 -18.10
N PRO A 177 17.21 4.07 -18.94
CA PRO A 177 17.45 4.75 -20.20
C PRO A 177 16.15 5.00 -20.95
N ILE A 178 16.08 6.04 -21.79
CA ILE A 178 14.85 6.49 -22.48
C ILE A 178 14.11 5.39 -23.26
N ASN A 179 14.77 4.24 -23.42
CA ASN A 179 14.39 3.05 -24.16
C ASN A 179 14.50 1.75 -23.32
N ALA A 180 14.45 1.80 -21.99
CA ALA A 180 14.57 0.60 -21.16
C ALA A 180 13.38 -0.37 -21.31
N ASP A 181 12.20 0.15 -21.68
CA ASP A 181 11.02 -0.64 -22.10
C ASP A 181 10.97 -0.85 -23.62
N TYR A 182 11.99 -0.37 -24.35
CA TYR A 182 12.04 -0.46 -25.80
C TYR A 182 12.62 -1.83 -26.22
N PHE A 183 11.75 -2.83 -26.26
CA PHE A 183 12.04 -4.11 -26.91
C PHE A 183 12.37 -3.95 -28.41
N GLY A 184 12.10 -2.81 -29.04
CA GLY A 184 12.30 -2.59 -30.47
C GLY A 184 13.75 -2.71 -30.95
N GLY A 185 14.73 -2.29 -30.13
CA GLY A 185 16.16 -2.38 -30.48
C GLY A 185 16.75 -3.77 -30.23
N VAL A 186 16.31 -4.42 -29.15
CA VAL A 186 16.75 -5.77 -28.76
C VAL A 186 16.13 -6.82 -29.68
N ALA A 187 14.86 -6.69 -30.06
CA ALA A 187 14.20 -7.56 -31.03
C ALA A 187 14.81 -7.43 -32.44
N GLY A 188 15.19 -6.22 -32.87
CA GLY A 188 15.91 -6.01 -34.13
C GLY A 188 17.29 -6.67 -34.15
N SER A 189 18.01 -6.60 -33.03
CA SER A 189 19.34 -7.24 -32.90
C SER A 189 19.24 -8.77 -32.81
N LEU A 190 18.23 -9.29 -32.11
CA LEU A 190 17.92 -10.73 -32.05
C LEU A 190 17.43 -11.27 -33.41
N ALA A 191 16.69 -10.48 -34.18
CA ALA A 191 16.30 -10.85 -35.54
C ALA A 191 17.51 -10.99 -36.47
N TYR A 192 18.52 -10.12 -36.32
CA TYR A 192 19.77 -10.22 -37.08
C TYR A 192 20.58 -11.47 -36.69
N TYR A 193 20.65 -11.81 -35.40
CA TYR A 193 21.31 -13.02 -34.93
C TYR A 193 20.56 -14.31 -35.28
N ASN A 194 19.22 -14.31 -35.25
CA ASN A 194 18.38 -15.46 -35.59
C ASN A 194 18.45 -15.79 -37.09
N MET A 195 18.54 -14.78 -37.96
CA MET A 195 18.76 -15.00 -39.40
C MET A 195 20.12 -15.64 -39.71
N VAL A 196 21.17 -15.29 -38.94
CA VAL A 196 22.51 -15.88 -39.07
C VAL A 196 22.54 -17.31 -38.51
N SER A 197 21.86 -17.58 -37.40
CA SER A 197 21.76 -18.94 -36.84
C SER A 197 20.91 -19.89 -37.70
N LYS A 198 19.89 -19.39 -38.41
CA LYS A 198 19.12 -20.18 -39.40
C LYS A 198 19.92 -20.51 -40.66
N ALA A 199 20.95 -19.72 -41.00
CA ALA A 199 21.84 -19.98 -42.14
C ALA A 199 22.94 -21.02 -41.85
N LEU A 200 23.13 -21.41 -40.58
CA LEU A 200 24.19 -22.33 -40.14
C LEU A 200 23.77 -23.82 -40.07
N LEU A 201 22.53 -24.17 -40.41
CA LEU A 201 22.02 -25.54 -40.32
C LEU A 201 21.36 -26.02 -41.63
N ASP A 202 22.19 -26.34 -42.63
CA ASP A 202 21.89 -27.37 -43.66
C ASP A 202 21.33 -27.03 -45.06
N SER A 203 21.53 -25.84 -45.66
CA SER A 203 21.75 -25.77 -47.13
C SER A 203 21.84 -24.34 -47.68
N THR A 204 22.94 -24.07 -48.39
CA THR A 204 23.09 -23.03 -49.42
C THR A 204 23.01 -21.57 -48.97
N ILE A 205 24.17 -20.94 -48.77
CA ILE A 205 24.28 -19.51 -48.42
C ILE A 205 24.05 -18.57 -49.64
N ILE A 206 24.08 -19.06 -50.88
CA ILE A 206 23.85 -18.20 -52.07
C ILE A 206 23.12 -18.98 -53.19
N ILE A 207 21.91 -18.54 -53.56
CA ILE A 207 21.19 -18.94 -54.78
C ILE A 207 20.98 -17.68 -55.63
N GLY A 208 21.54 -17.65 -56.85
CA GLY A 208 21.27 -16.60 -57.84
C GLY A 208 21.98 -15.26 -57.65
N GLY A 209 22.95 -15.14 -56.73
CA GLY A 209 23.72 -13.92 -56.47
C GLY A 209 25.21 -14.03 -56.83
N PHE A 210 25.88 -12.88 -56.95
CA PHE A 210 27.35 -12.82 -57.10
C PHE A 210 28.04 -13.01 -55.75
N ILE A 211 29.06 -13.86 -55.69
CA ILE A 211 29.95 -13.95 -54.52
C ILE A 211 31.05 -12.89 -54.68
N LYS A 212 31.30 -12.11 -53.63
CA LYS A 212 32.46 -11.21 -53.62
C LYS A 212 33.72 -12.06 -53.60
N THR A 213 34.39 -12.14 -54.74
CA THR A 213 35.54 -13.04 -54.98
C THR A 213 36.71 -12.80 -54.03
N SER A 214 36.85 -11.59 -53.47
CA SER A 214 37.88 -11.30 -52.44
C SER A 214 37.69 -12.05 -51.13
N LEU A 215 36.53 -12.68 -50.91
CA LEU A 215 36.22 -13.50 -49.73
C LEU A 215 36.40 -15.01 -49.99
N LEU A 216 36.68 -15.39 -51.25
CA LEU A 216 36.99 -16.76 -51.62
C LEU A 216 38.47 -16.87 -51.96
N THR A 217 39.27 -17.42 -51.06
CA THR A 217 40.60 -17.92 -51.43
C THR A 217 40.46 -19.33 -51.96
N ALA A 218 41.26 -19.72 -52.95
CA ALA A 218 41.25 -21.08 -53.50
C ALA A 218 41.45 -22.16 -52.42
N THR A 219 42.15 -21.83 -51.33
CA THR A 219 42.35 -22.68 -50.15
C THR A 219 41.03 -23.08 -49.46
N ASN A 220 39.99 -22.26 -49.56
CA ASN A 220 38.73 -22.44 -48.85
C ASN A 220 37.63 -23.08 -49.71
N ILE A 221 37.92 -23.44 -50.96
CA ILE A 221 36.95 -24.08 -51.86
C ILE A 221 37.15 -25.59 -51.83
N ARG A 222 36.39 -26.28 -50.97
CA ARG A 222 36.19 -27.73 -51.06
C ARG A 222 34.87 -27.99 -51.77
N THR A 223 34.93 -28.58 -52.96
CA THR A 223 33.76 -28.91 -53.75
C THR A 223 33.70 -30.42 -53.96
N GLY A 224 32.50 -31.01 -53.89
CA GLY A 224 32.29 -32.39 -54.30
C GLY A 224 32.31 -32.48 -55.83
N THR A 225 31.20 -32.06 -56.46
CA THR A 225 31.09 -32.04 -57.92
C THR A 225 31.14 -30.60 -58.44
N LEU A 226 32.19 -30.25 -59.20
CA LEU A 226 32.28 -28.98 -59.92
C LEU A 226 31.80 -29.13 -61.36
N ARG A 227 30.58 -28.67 -61.65
CA ARG A 227 30.07 -28.54 -63.02
C ARG A 227 30.33 -27.12 -63.53
N SER A 228 31.44 -26.92 -64.24
CA SER A 228 31.80 -25.64 -64.86
C SER A 228 31.81 -25.72 -66.38
N VAL A 229 31.50 -24.61 -67.05
CA VAL A 229 31.69 -24.46 -68.51
C VAL A 229 33.19 -24.41 -68.86
N ARG A 230 34.01 -23.87 -67.95
CA ARG A 230 35.47 -23.78 -68.11
C ARG A 230 36.13 -23.93 -66.75
N ILE A 231 37.08 -24.85 -66.64
CA ILE A 231 37.99 -24.94 -65.50
C ILE A 231 39.34 -24.43 -65.99
N GLN A 232 39.78 -23.30 -65.43
CA GLN A 232 41.11 -22.75 -65.70
C GLN A 232 41.99 -23.05 -64.50
N VAL A 233 42.98 -23.92 -64.70
CA VAL A 233 43.97 -24.28 -63.68
C VAL A 233 45.24 -23.46 -63.93
N GLY A 234 45.51 -22.48 -63.05
CA GLY A 234 46.74 -21.67 -63.01
C GLY A 234 47.14 -20.90 -64.29
N GLY A 235 48.22 -20.11 -64.17
CA GLY A 235 48.88 -19.37 -65.28
C GLY A 235 50.39 -19.12 -65.02
N GLY A 236 51.01 -19.95 -64.18
CA GLY A 236 52.44 -20.02 -63.90
C GLY A 236 53.19 -21.04 -64.78
N THR A 237 54.22 -21.69 -64.22
CA THR A 237 55.11 -22.61 -64.96
C THR A 237 54.97 -24.08 -64.55
N ASN A 238 54.05 -24.39 -63.63
CA ASN A 238 53.91 -25.67 -62.93
C ASN A 238 52.43 -25.96 -62.61
N GLU A 239 51.57 -25.94 -63.62
CA GLU A 239 50.14 -26.19 -63.45
C GLU A 239 49.81 -27.67 -63.52
N ASP A 240 49.37 -28.16 -62.38
CA ASP A 240 49.14 -29.55 -62.12
C ASP A 240 47.65 -29.81 -61.90
N ILE A 241 47.01 -30.63 -62.73
CA ILE A 241 45.77 -31.30 -62.34
C ILE A 241 46.17 -32.60 -61.65
N TYR A 242 46.01 -32.65 -60.33
CA TYR A 242 46.26 -33.85 -59.54
C TYR A 242 44.95 -34.50 -59.11
N PHE A 243 44.71 -35.71 -59.60
CA PHE A 243 43.67 -36.58 -59.10
C PHE A 243 44.28 -37.46 -58.01
N GLU A 244 44.12 -37.07 -56.74
CA GLU A 244 44.88 -37.66 -55.63
C GLU A 244 44.71 -39.18 -55.49
N ASP A 245 43.46 -39.65 -55.47
CA ASP A 245 43.17 -41.09 -55.33
C ASP A 245 43.53 -41.87 -56.58
N SER A 246 43.40 -41.24 -57.74
CA SER A 246 43.76 -41.86 -59.01
C SER A 246 45.26 -41.79 -59.27
N GLY A 247 46.04 -41.03 -58.50
CA GLY A 247 47.45 -40.71 -58.74
C GLY A 247 47.79 -40.30 -60.17
N VAL A 248 46.81 -39.75 -60.90
CA VAL A 248 46.96 -39.25 -62.28
C VAL A 248 47.30 -37.79 -62.19
N ARG A 249 48.31 -37.39 -62.96
CA ARG A 249 48.83 -36.04 -62.99
C ARG A 249 48.91 -35.57 -64.43
N MET A 250 48.31 -34.42 -64.70
CA MET A 250 48.38 -33.74 -66.00
C MET A 250 49.12 -32.42 -65.80
N TYR A 251 50.37 -32.36 -66.25
CA TYR A 251 51.22 -31.19 -66.04
C TYR A 251 51.55 -30.54 -67.39
N ASP A 252 51.43 -29.22 -67.46
CA ASP A 252 52.09 -28.45 -68.52
C ASP A 252 53.57 -28.36 -68.17
N TYR A 253 54.40 -29.15 -68.86
CA TYR A 253 55.84 -29.20 -68.59
C TYR A 253 56.58 -28.06 -69.32
N GLY A 254 55.85 -27.07 -69.83
CA GLY A 254 56.35 -26.01 -70.69
C GLY A 254 56.63 -26.49 -72.12
N THR A 255 57.01 -25.55 -72.99
CA THR A 255 57.40 -25.79 -74.41
C THR A 255 56.41 -26.57 -75.28
N ARG A 256 55.10 -26.58 -74.92
CA ARG A 256 53.98 -27.23 -75.64
C ARG A 256 53.87 -28.74 -75.42
N ILE A 257 54.37 -29.26 -74.30
CA ILE A 257 54.26 -30.68 -73.95
C ILE A 257 53.28 -30.86 -72.79
N ILE A 258 52.23 -31.63 -73.03
CA ILE A 258 51.38 -32.18 -71.95
C ILE A 258 52.00 -33.51 -71.52
N ARG A 259 52.48 -33.59 -70.28
CA ARG A 259 52.93 -34.85 -69.72
C ARG A 259 51.78 -35.46 -68.92
N LEU A 260 51.35 -36.65 -69.35
CA LEU A 260 50.47 -37.51 -68.58
C LEU A 260 51.35 -38.54 -67.88
N TYR A 261 51.31 -38.57 -66.55
CA TYR A 261 51.99 -39.63 -65.82
C TYR A 261 51.15 -40.17 -64.67
N LYS A 262 51.48 -41.41 -64.31
CA LYS A 262 50.89 -42.14 -63.20
C LYS A 262 51.98 -42.50 -62.22
N SER A 263 51.89 -42.01 -60.99
CA SER A 263 52.73 -42.50 -59.88
C SER A 263 51.99 -43.55 -59.06
N GLY A 264 52.74 -44.50 -58.49
CA GLY A 264 52.24 -45.47 -57.51
C GLY A 264 51.54 -46.71 -58.08
N TYR A 265 51.44 -46.86 -59.40
CA TYR A 265 50.82 -48.02 -60.05
C TYR A 265 51.73 -48.53 -61.17
N LYS A 266 51.69 -49.84 -61.42
CA LYS A 266 52.61 -50.52 -62.35
C LYS A 266 52.37 -50.20 -63.82
N ILE A 267 51.17 -49.75 -64.19
CA ILE A 267 50.75 -49.54 -65.58
C ILE A 267 49.93 -48.26 -65.67
N MET A 268 50.23 -47.41 -66.66
CA MET A 268 49.32 -46.37 -67.14
C MET A 268 48.72 -46.86 -68.45
N GLN A 269 47.39 -47.08 -68.47
CA GLN A 269 46.69 -47.51 -69.68
C GLN A 269 45.93 -46.33 -70.28
N LEU A 270 46.27 -45.99 -71.53
CA LEU A 270 45.51 -45.04 -72.34
C LEU A 270 44.63 -45.82 -73.31
N GLY A 271 43.37 -46.03 -72.94
CA GLY A 271 42.39 -46.67 -73.82
C GLY A 271 41.82 -45.66 -74.81
N LEU A 272 42.00 -45.89 -76.11
CA LEU A 272 41.40 -45.08 -77.18
C LEU A 272 40.36 -45.94 -77.92
N GLN A 273 39.09 -45.75 -77.59
CA GLN A 273 38.00 -46.58 -78.13
C GLN A 273 37.32 -45.88 -79.31
N THR A 274 38.02 -45.79 -80.44
CA THR A 274 37.51 -45.21 -81.70
C THR A 274 38.05 -45.96 -82.91
N ALA A 275 37.30 -45.96 -84.02
CA ALA A 275 37.66 -46.65 -85.26
C ALA A 275 38.90 -46.07 -85.96
N ASN A 276 39.26 -44.81 -85.65
CA ASN A 276 40.41 -44.13 -86.21
C ASN A 276 41.27 -43.57 -85.06
N VAL A 277 42.38 -44.24 -84.76
CA VAL A 277 43.42 -43.74 -83.86
C VAL A 277 44.63 -43.37 -84.70
N ALA A 278 45.05 -42.11 -84.63
CA ALA A 278 46.28 -41.64 -85.26
C ALA A 278 47.10 -40.88 -84.23
N ILE A 279 48.39 -41.22 -84.13
CA ILE A 279 49.37 -40.42 -83.41
C ILE A 279 50.09 -39.58 -84.47
N GLY A 280 49.64 -38.35 -84.66
CA GLY A 280 50.25 -37.44 -85.63
C GLY A 280 51.48 -36.74 -85.03
N CYS A 281 52.65 -36.95 -85.63
CA CYS A 281 53.86 -36.18 -85.30
C CYS A 281 54.21 -35.29 -86.48
N ALA A 282 54.01 -33.97 -86.35
CA ALA A 282 54.30 -33.01 -87.42
C ALA A 282 55.80 -32.90 -87.75
N ASN A 283 56.68 -33.28 -86.80
CA ASN A 283 58.14 -33.12 -86.90
C ASN A 283 58.93 -34.43 -86.69
N GLY A 284 58.31 -35.60 -86.93
CA GLY A 284 59.03 -36.78 -87.41
C GLY A 284 59.65 -37.78 -86.44
N ILE A 285 59.39 -37.76 -85.13
CA ILE A 285 59.82 -38.88 -84.24
C ILE A 285 58.67 -39.25 -83.29
N LEU A 286 58.26 -40.52 -83.35
CA LEU A 286 57.48 -41.19 -82.30
C LEU A 286 58.46 -42.05 -81.51
N GLU A 287 58.78 -41.62 -80.30
CA GLU A 287 59.68 -42.35 -79.40
C GLU A 287 58.84 -43.17 -78.42
N LEU A 288 58.97 -44.50 -78.48
CA LEU A 288 58.32 -45.44 -77.59
C LEU A 288 59.40 -46.19 -76.82
N ASP A 289 59.85 -45.61 -75.72
CA ASP A 289 60.84 -46.24 -74.88
C ASP A 289 60.18 -47.17 -73.87
N GLY A 290 60.58 -48.44 -73.88
CA GLY A 290 60.27 -49.38 -72.82
C GLY A 290 61.29 -49.25 -71.70
N TYR A 291 60.88 -48.80 -70.52
CA TYR A 291 61.71 -48.91 -69.33
C TYR A 291 61.55 -50.32 -68.72
N SER A 292 62.56 -51.18 -68.90
CA SER A 292 62.72 -52.43 -68.18
C SER A 292 63.50 -52.15 -66.89
N GLY A 293 62.82 -51.72 -65.83
CA GLY A 293 63.43 -51.73 -64.49
C GLY A 293 63.61 -53.18 -64.03
N VAL A 294 64.86 -53.64 -63.96
CA VAL A 294 65.23 -54.85 -63.20
C VAL A 294 65.32 -54.47 -61.73
#